data_AF-A0A848CT68-F1
#
_entry.id   AF-A0A848CT68-F1
#
_cell.length_a   1.000
_cell.length_b   1.000
_cell.length_c   1.000
_cell.angle_alpha   90.00
_cell.angle_beta   90.00
_cell.angle_gamma   90.00
#
_symmetry.space_group_name_H-M   'P 1'
#
loop_
_entity.id
_entity.type
_entity.pdbx_description
1 polymer ?
#
loop_
_entity_poly.entity_id
_entity_poly.type
_entity_poly.pdbx_seq_one_letter_code
_entity_poly.pdbx_strand_id
1 'polypeptide(L)'
;MYFIRQEHLFSLQDLLNLEPTQRYTGIFEGINIMTLLKTVSKKVCECAPQSLHYSAMIYSLFARILEGIPTIKLLVRRLKSDVLFRLDCGFSFSNRVSSEASFSRLICKIKSSNILDEINHALVLQAIGEGYIDGNHIAIDATHVEARGVIRLHFR
;
A
#
# COMPACT_ATOMS: atom_id res chain seq x y z
N MET A 1 51.58 14.86 12.72
CA MET A 1 50.10 14.90 12.66
C MET A 1 49.64 13.53 12.18
N TYR A 2 49.23 12.65 13.09
CA TYR A 2 48.83 11.28 12.76
C TYR A 2 47.37 11.27 12.31
N PHE A 3 47.13 10.87 11.06
CA PHE A 3 45.79 10.64 10.55
C PHE A 3 45.40 9.20 10.87
N ILE A 4 44.47 9.02 11.81
CA ILE A 4 43.89 7.71 12.09
C ILE A 4 42.95 7.39 10.92
N ARG A 5 43.25 6.34 10.15
CA ARG A 5 42.28 5.77 9.21
C ARG A 5 41.46 4.72 9.96
N GLN A 6 40.15 4.94 10.05
CA GLN A 6 39.25 3.87 10.46
C GLN A 6 39.20 2.84 9.34
N GLU A 7 39.50 1.59 9.66
CA GLU A 7 39.21 0.48 8.76
C GLU A 7 37.70 0.27 8.69
N HIS A 8 37.18 0.12 7.47
CA HIS A 8 35.75 -0.09 7.26
C HIS A 8 35.43 -1.58 7.52
N LEU A 9 34.54 -1.84 8.47
CA LEU A 9 34.11 -3.20 8.84
C LEU A 9 33.37 -3.92 7.69
N PHE A 10 32.76 -3.16 6.78
CA PHE A 10 32.03 -3.66 5.62
C PHE A 10 32.42 -2.86 4.38
N SER A 11 32.54 -3.54 3.24
CA SER A 11 32.60 -2.87 1.94
C SER A 11 31.20 -2.36 1.53
N LEU A 12 31.15 -1.44 0.56
CA LEU A 12 29.86 -1.00 0.00
C LEU A 12 29.06 -2.18 -0.58
N GLN A 13 29.73 -3.18 -1.15
CA GLN A 13 29.08 -4.36 -1.68
C GLN A 13 28.47 -5.22 -0.56
N ASP A 14 29.16 -5.36 0.57
CA ASP A 14 28.64 -6.10 1.73
C ASP A 14 27.37 -5.43 2.28
N LEU A 15 27.36 -4.09 2.34
CA LEU A 15 26.18 -3.33 2.76
C LEU A 15 24.99 -3.51 1.81
N LEU A 16 25.22 -3.53 0.50
CA LEU A 16 24.17 -3.78 -0.50
C LEU A 16 23.63 -5.21 -0.41
N ASN A 17 24.49 -6.20 -0.17
CA ASN A 17 24.07 -7.59 -0.01
C ASN A 17 23.26 -7.82 1.28
N LEU A 18 23.52 -7.01 2.32
CA LEU A 18 22.78 -7.03 3.58
C LEU A 18 21.47 -6.23 3.53
N GLU A 19 21.23 -5.47 2.47
CA GLU A 19 19.99 -4.72 2.31
C GLU A 19 18.82 -5.72 2.11
N PRO A 20 17.75 -5.64 2.92
CA PRO A 20 16.63 -6.58 2.83
C PRO A 20 15.96 -6.43 1.47
N THR A 21 16.24 -7.37 0.57
CA THR A 21 16.28 -7.05 -0.85
C THR A 21 14.91 -6.77 -1.46
N GLN A 22 13.81 -7.26 -0.90
CA GLN A 22 12.48 -7.14 -1.53
C GLN A 22 11.34 -7.25 -0.51
N ARG A 23 11.17 -6.25 0.36
CA ARG A 23 10.12 -6.30 1.41
C ARG A 23 8.71 -6.46 0.85
N TYR A 24 8.43 -5.86 -0.30
CA TYR A 24 7.09 -5.79 -0.87
C TYR A 24 6.91 -6.62 -2.14
N THR A 25 7.98 -6.91 -2.87
CA THR A 25 7.90 -7.54 -4.19
C THR A 25 7.20 -8.89 -4.13
N GLY A 26 7.64 -9.79 -3.25
CA GLY A 26 7.02 -11.12 -3.11
C GLY A 26 5.54 -11.07 -2.68
N ILE A 27 5.15 -10.05 -1.92
CA ILE A 27 3.74 -9.86 -1.51
C ILE A 27 2.93 -9.34 -2.69
N PHE A 28 3.43 -8.33 -3.41
CA PHE A 28 2.72 -7.72 -4.52
C PHE A 28 2.60 -8.63 -5.75
N GLU A 29 3.58 -9.50 -5.99
CA GLU A 29 3.50 -10.52 -7.03
C GLU A 29 2.32 -11.48 -6.83
N GLY A 30 1.99 -11.79 -5.57
CA GLY A 30 0.84 -12.63 -5.23
C GLY A 30 -0.52 -11.93 -5.33
N ILE A 31 -0.56 -10.60 -5.44
CA ILE A 31 -1.81 -9.83 -5.41
C ILE A 31 -2.20 -9.40 -6.84
N ASN A 32 -3.23 -10.03 -7.39
CA ASN A 32 -3.80 -9.61 -8.67
C ASN A 32 -4.67 -8.35 -8.52
N ILE A 33 -4.09 -7.17 -8.76
CA ILE A 33 -4.80 -5.88 -8.68
C ILE A 33 -5.61 -5.53 -9.94
N MET A 34 -5.60 -6.37 -10.98
CA MET A 34 -6.20 -6.02 -12.29
C MET A 34 -7.70 -5.77 -12.19
N THR A 35 -8.41 -6.55 -11.37
CA THR A 35 -9.84 -6.39 -11.13
C THR A 35 -10.14 -5.05 -10.46
N LEU A 36 -9.33 -4.66 -9.46
CA LEU A 36 -9.46 -3.37 -8.77
C LEU A 36 -9.14 -2.20 -9.71
N LEU A 37 -8.09 -2.34 -10.53
CA LEU A 37 -7.70 -1.35 -11.52
C LEU A 37 -8.82 -1.09 -12.52
N LYS A 38 -9.44 -2.12 -13.11
CA LYS A 38 -10.54 -1.97 -14.07
C LYS A 38 -11.71 -1.18 -13.49
N THR A 39 -12.05 -1.43 -12.23
CA THR A 39 -13.14 -0.74 -11.52
C THR A 39 -12.80 0.73 -11.28
N VAL A 40 -11.56 1.00 -10.89
CA VAL A 40 -11.07 2.36 -10.61
C VAL A 40 -10.78 3.14 -11.90
N SER A 41 -10.39 2.49 -12.99
CA SER A 41 -9.87 3.14 -14.20
C SER A 41 -10.92 3.55 -15.25
N LYS A 42 -12.22 3.53 -14.93
CA LYS A 42 -13.28 3.87 -15.91
C LYS A 42 -13.14 5.29 -16.50
N LYS A 43 -13.42 5.37 -17.82
CA LYS A 43 -13.22 6.50 -18.76
C LYS A 43 -13.44 7.87 -18.13
N VAL A 44 -12.41 8.70 -18.29
CA VAL A 44 -12.36 10.16 -18.09
C VAL A 44 -13.76 10.78 -18.06
N CYS A 45 -14.24 11.06 -16.85
CA CYS A 45 -15.29 12.04 -16.62
C CYS A 45 -14.66 13.43 -16.83
N GLU A 46 -15.45 14.41 -17.30
CA GLU A 46 -15.11 15.70 -17.93
C GLU A 46 -14.15 16.67 -17.18
N CYS A 47 -13.40 16.19 -16.20
CA CYS A 47 -12.34 16.92 -15.54
C CYS A 47 -10.99 16.68 -16.22
N ALA A 48 -10.11 17.69 -16.14
CA ALA A 48 -8.76 17.67 -16.74
C ALA A 48 -8.03 16.33 -16.48
N PRO A 49 -7.34 15.77 -17.49
CA PRO A 49 -6.66 14.49 -17.39
C PRO A 49 -5.50 14.60 -16.41
N GLN A 50 -5.77 14.31 -15.15
CA GLN A 50 -4.71 14.13 -14.17
C GLN A 50 -4.17 12.71 -14.38
N SER A 51 -2.90 12.59 -14.73
CA SER A 51 -2.19 11.33 -14.90
C SER A 51 -1.97 10.66 -13.54
N LEU A 52 -3.05 10.13 -12.95
CA LEU A 52 -2.95 9.37 -11.71
C LEU A 52 -2.51 7.94 -12.01
N HIS A 53 -1.40 7.55 -11.40
CA HIS A 53 -0.94 6.17 -11.37
C HIS A 53 -1.76 5.37 -10.35
N TYR A 54 -2.94 4.93 -10.75
CA TYR A 54 -3.86 4.16 -9.88
C TYR A 54 -3.23 2.88 -9.34
N SER A 55 -2.37 2.21 -10.10
CA SER A 55 -1.63 1.02 -9.65
C SER A 55 -0.74 1.35 -8.46
N ALA A 56 0.09 2.38 -8.58
CA ALA A 56 1.00 2.79 -7.52
C ALA A 56 0.25 3.28 -6.27
N MET A 57 -0.91 3.93 -6.46
CA MET A 57 -1.78 4.29 -5.34
C MET A 57 -2.35 3.05 -4.64
N ILE A 58 -2.83 2.05 -5.37
CA ILE A 58 -3.34 0.80 -4.80
C ILE A 58 -2.23 0.08 -4.02
N TYR A 59 -1.05 -0.10 -4.60
CA TYR A 59 0.08 -0.71 -3.91
C TYR A 59 0.49 0.06 -2.66
N SER A 60 0.50 1.40 -2.70
CA SER A 60 0.77 2.19 -1.52
C SER A 60 -0.29 2.05 -0.42
N LEU A 61 -1.55 1.75 -0.76
CA LEU A 61 -2.58 1.43 0.22
C LEU A 61 -2.35 0.07 0.87
N PHE A 62 -1.88 -0.94 0.11
CA PHE A 62 -1.46 -2.23 0.68
C PHE A 62 -0.23 -2.07 1.55
N ALA A 63 0.82 -1.38 1.08
CA ALA A 63 2.02 -1.06 1.86
C ALA A 63 1.67 -0.34 3.17
N ARG A 64 0.69 0.59 3.13
CA ARG A 64 0.17 1.25 4.34
C ARG A 64 -0.34 0.27 5.38
N ILE A 65 -1.08 -0.76 4.96
CA ILE A 65 -1.63 -1.79 5.85
C ILE A 65 -0.49 -2.66 6.39
N LEU A 66 0.44 -3.09 5.54
CA LEU A 66 1.59 -3.92 5.90
C LEU A 66 2.52 -3.23 6.92
N GLU A 67 2.82 -1.95 6.75
CA GLU A 67 3.64 -1.17 7.68
C GLU A 67 2.84 -0.62 8.89
N GLY A 68 1.52 -0.80 8.93
CA GLY A 68 0.67 -0.27 10.01
C GLY A 68 0.57 1.26 10.04
N ILE A 69 0.77 1.96 8.91
CA ILE A 69 0.67 3.42 8.86
C ILE A 69 -0.79 3.85 9.10
N PRO A 70 -1.07 4.68 10.13
CA PRO A 70 -2.43 4.82 10.61
C PRO A 70 -3.31 5.75 9.77
N THR A 71 -2.73 6.68 8.99
CA THR A 71 -3.48 7.70 8.23
C THR A 71 -2.93 7.90 6.82
N ILE A 72 -3.81 8.33 5.90
CA ILE A 72 -3.44 8.70 4.52
C ILE A 72 -2.45 9.87 4.50
N LYS A 73 -2.60 10.82 5.42
CA LYS A 73 -1.66 11.94 5.57
C LYS A 73 -0.23 11.47 5.85
N LEU A 74 -0.07 10.51 6.76
CA LEU A 74 1.23 9.92 7.05
C LEU A 74 1.77 9.11 5.88
N LEU A 75 0.91 8.37 5.16
CA LEU A 75 1.29 7.67 3.94
C LEU A 75 1.84 8.64 2.88
N VAL A 76 1.11 9.72 2.57
CA VAL A 76 1.52 10.73 1.58
C VAL A 76 2.81 11.43 2.03
N ARG A 77 2.97 11.70 3.33
CA ARG A 77 4.22 12.26 3.88
C ARG A 77 5.39 11.30 3.66
N ARG A 78 5.21 10.01 3.94
CA ARG A 78 6.24 8.98 3.77
C ARG A 78 6.62 8.77 2.31
N LEU A 79 5.64 8.70 1.40
CA LEU A 79 5.87 8.63 -0.05
C LEU A 79 6.68 9.82 -0.59
N LYS A 80 6.64 10.98 0.07
CA LYS A 80 7.42 12.16 -0.32
C LYS A 80 8.83 12.17 0.28
N SER A 81 9.01 11.63 1.49
CA SER A 81 10.29 11.64 2.19
C SER A 81 11.18 10.43 1.86
N ASP A 82 10.57 9.27 1.65
CA ASP A 82 11.25 8.00 1.48
C ASP A 82 11.18 7.56 0.02
N VAL A 83 12.32 7.65 -0.66
CA VAL A 83 12.44 7.34 -2.09
C VAL A 83 12.33 5.84 -2.33
N LEU A 84 12.85 5.00 -1.42
CA LEU A 84 12.80 3.54 -1.56
C LEU A 84 11.36 3.06 -1.42
N PHE A 85 10.66 3.50 -0.37
CA PHE A 85 9.24 3.18 -0.17
C PHE A 85 8.38 3.61 -1.36
N ARG A 86 8.69 4.76 -1.96
CA ARG A 86 8.01 5.25 -3.16
C ARG A 86 8.25 4.35 -4.37
N LEU A 87 9.48 3.89 -4.57
CA LEU A 87 9.84 2.96 -5.66
C LEU A 87 9.20 1.60 -5.47
N ASP A 88 9.20 1.07 -4.24
CA ASP A 88 8.56 -0.19 -3.88
C ASP A 88 7.06 -0.19 -4.19
N CYS A 89 6.40 0.95 -3.97
CA CYS A 89 4.99 1.13 -4.34
C CYS A 89 4.74 1.25 -5.86
N GLY A 90 5.79 1.31 -6.69
CA GLY A 90 5.67 1.42 -8.15
C GLY A 90 5.55 2.85 -8.69
N PHE A 91 5.89 3.88 -7.90
CA PHE A 91 5.98 5.26 -8.41
C PHE A 91 7.34 5.49 -9.08
N SER A 92 7.33 5.91 -10.34
CA SER A 92 8.56 6.34 -11.03
C SER A 92 9.10 7.66 -10.44
N PHE A 93 10.41 7.89 -10.55
CA PHE A 93 11.07 9.07 -10.01
C PHE A 93 10.54 10.41 -10.57
N SER A 94 10.12 10.41 -11.84
CA SER A 94 9.53 11.57 -12.53
C SER A 94 8.08 11.86 -12.11
N ASN A 95 7.40 10.89 -11.51
CA ASN A 95 5.98 10.99 -11.25
C ASN A 95 5.74 11.73 -9.95
N ARG A 96 4.76 12.66 -9.96
CA ARG A 96 4.33 13.33 -8.74
C ARG A 96 3.56 12.36 -7.86
N VAL A 97 3.88 12.36 -6.57
CA VAL A 97 3.11 11.61 -5.56
C VAL A 97 1.68 12.15 -5.52
N SER A 98 0.70 11.25 -5.58
CA SER A 98 -0.72 11.59 -5.51
C SER A 98 -1.06 12.32 -4.21
N SER A 99 -2.00 13.27 -4.30
CA SER A 99 -2.44 14.06 -3.14
C SER A 99 -3.29 13.24 -2.16
N GLU A 100 -3.43 13.71 -0.92
CA GLU A 100 -4.36 13.10 0.06
C GLU A 100 -5.79 13.04 -0.49
N ALA A 101 -6.24 14.09 -1.17
CA ALA A 101 -7.56 14.13 -1.79
C ALA A 101 -7.72 13.08 -2.90
N SER A 102 -6.66 12.80 -3.65
CA SER A 102 -6.65 11.74 -4.67
C SER A 102 -6.84 10.36 -4.04
N PHE A 103 -6.15 10.09 -2.92
CA PHE A 103 -6.34 8.86 -2.15
C PHE A 103 -7.76 8.74 -1.58
N SER A 104 -8.31 9.82 -1.02
CA SER A 104 -9.70 9.81 -0.52
C SER A 104 -10.70 9.49 -1.63
N ARG A 105 -10.56 10.09 -2.82
CA ARG A 105 -11.42 9.78 -3.98
C ARG A 105 -11.29 8.32 -4.41
N LEU A 106 -10.07 7.79 -4.45
CA LEU A 106 -9.81 6.38 -4.76
C LEU A 106 -10.52 5.46 -3.77
N ILE A 107 -10.37 5.70 -2.47
CA ILE A 107 -10.99 4.91 -1.41
C ILE A 107 -12.52 4.99 -1.50
N CYS A 108 -13.09 6.18 -1.71
CA CYS A 108 -14.53 6.33 -1.90
C CYS A 108 -15.02 5.53 -3.11
N LYS A 109 -14.28 5.56 -4.22
CA LYS A 109 -14.63 4.80 -5.44
C LYS A 109 -14.60 3.29 -5.18
N ILE A 110 -13.55 2.80 -4.51
CA ILE A 110 -13.43 1.38 -4.13
C ILE A 110 -14.56 1.01 -3.17
N LYS A 111 -14.86 1.83 -2.16
CA LYS A 111 -15.95 1.59 -1.20
C LYS A 111 -17.32 1.58 -1.87
N SER A 112 -17.54 2.42 -2.87
CA SER A 112 -18.80 2.43 -3.64
C SER A 112 -18.96 1.22 -4.54
N SER A 113 -17.86 0.51 -4.84
CA SER A 113 -17.88 -0.74 -5.57
C SER A 113 -17.90 -1.93 -4.62
N ASN A 114 -18.67 -2.97 -4.93
CA ASN A 114 -18.67 -4.23 -4.17
C ASN A 114 -17.44 -5.11 -4.47
N ILE A 115 -16.39 -4.53 -5.06
CA ILE A 115 -15.28 -5.25 -5.69
C ILE A 115 -14.40 -5.98 -4.67
N LEU A 116 -14.25 -5.43 -3.47
CA LEU A 116 -13.43 -6.05 -2.43
C LEU A 116 -14.11 -7.31 -1.88
N ASP A 117 -15.43 -7.29 -1.75
CA ASP A 117 -16.21 -8.45 -1.31
C ASP A 117 -16.19 -9.57 -2.36
N GLU A 118 -16.28 -9.21 -3.65
CA GLU A 118 -16.13 -10.14 -4.77
C GLU A 118 -14.74 -10.80 -4.80
N ILE A 119 -13.68 -10.00 -4.64
CA ILE A 119 -12.30 -10.50 -4.58
C ILE A 119 -12.13 -11.43 -3.37
N ASN A 120 -12.64 -11.03 -2.19
CA ASN A 120 -12.56 -11.84 -0.98
C ASN A 120 -13.30 -13.18 -1.16
N HIS A 121 -14.51 -13.14 -1.71
CA HIS A 121 -15.28 -14.36 -1.98
C HIS A 121 -14.56 -15.31 -2.94
N ALA A 122 -13.98 -14.77 -4.02
CA ALA A 122 -13.20 -15.56 -4.97
C ALA A 122 -11.96 -16.20 -4.32
N LEU A 123 -11.24 -15.46 -3.48
CA LEU A 123 -10.07 -15.97 -2.76
C LEU A 123 -10.44 -17.09 -1.77
N VAL A 124 -11.56 -16.94 -1.05
CA VAL A 124 -12.05 -17.97 -0.13
C VAL A 124 -12.42 -19.24 -0.90
N LEU A 125 -13.13 -19.13 -2.02
CA LEU A 125 -13.47 -20.29 -2.86
C LEU A 125 -12.24 -20.99 -3.43
N GLN A 126 -11.24 -20.21 -3.86
CA GLN A 126 -9.96 -20.76 -4.33
C GLN A 126 -9.26 -21.53 -3.20
N ALA A 127 -9.17 -20.93 -2.00
CA ALA A 127 -8.52 -21.56 -0.86
C ALA A 127 -9.24 -22.84 -0.38
N ILE A 128 -10.58 -22.92 -0.54
CA ILE A 128 -11.34 -24.15 -0.31
C ILE A 128 -10.99 -25.20 -1.36
N GLY A 129 -10.98 -24.82 -2.65
CA GLY A 129 -10.64 -25.73 -3.75
C GLY A 129 -9.22 -26.29 -3.67
N GLU A 130 -8.27 -25.49 -3.15
CA GLU A 130 -6.87 -25.88 -2.93
C GLU A 130 -6.65 -26.65 -1.62
N GLY A 131 -7.69 -26.80 -0.78
CA GLY A 131 -7.62 -27.54 0.49
C GLY A 131 -6.93 -26.78 1.62
N TYR A 132 -6.67 -25.48 1.47
CA TYR A 132 -6.17 -24.62 2.55
C TYR A 132 -7.25 -24.33 3.61
N ILE A 133 -8.52 -24.29 3.19
CA ILE A 133 -9.67 -24.07 4.05
C ILE A 133 -10.60 -25.28 3.95
N ASP A 134 -10.80 -25.98 5.06
CA ASP A 134 -11.68 -27.17 5.14
C ASP A 134 -13.18 -26.81 5.10
N GLY A 135 -13.54 -25.55 5.39
CA GLY A 135 -14.92 -25.06 5.35
C GLY A 135 -15.83 -25.55 6.49
N ASN A 136 -15.36 -26.50 7.29
CA ASN A 136 -16.11 -27.10 8.39
C ASN A 136 -16.12 -26.26 9.68
N HIS A 137 -15.11 -25.38 9.86
CA HIS A 137 -14.94 -24.59 11.06
C HIS A 137 -15.03 -23.10 10.75
N ILE A 138 -15.95 -22.40 11.42
CA ILE A 138 -16.07 -20.94 11.34
C ILE A 138 -15.45 -20.35 12.60
N ALA A 139 -14.31 -19.67 12.45
CA ALA A 139 -13.73 -18.86 13.52
C ALA A 139 -14.36 -17.47 13.49
N ILE A 140 -14.98 -17.06 14.59
CA ILE A 140 -15.53 -15.71 14.78
C ILE A 140 -14.67 -15.01 15.82
N ASP A 141 -13.88 -14.03 15.39
CA ASP A 141 -13.15 -13.13 16.29
C ASP A 141 -13.73 -11.72 16.22
N ALA A 142 -13.76 -11.04 17.37
CA ALA A 142 -14.19 -9.65 17.47
C ALA A 142 -13.03 -8.82 17.98
N THR A 143 -12.19 -8.34 17.07
CA THR A 143 -11.14 -7.39 17.43
C THR A 143 -11.75 -6.00 17.69
N HIS A 144 -11.56 -5.44 18.88
CA HIS A 144 -11.99 -4.07 19.15
C HIS A 144 -11.21 -3.08 18.28
N VAL A 145 -11.91 -2.38 17.39
CA VAL A 145 -11.34 -1.30 16.60
C VAL A 145 -11.64 0.02 17.30
N GLU A 146 -10.64 0.62 17.95
CA GLU A 146 -10.78 1.95 18.52
C GLU A 146 -11.14 2.98 17.44
N ALA A 147 -12.17 3.80 17.71
CA ALA A 147 -12.58 4.85 16.81
C ALA A 147 -11.45 5.89 16.66
N ARG A 148 -10.78 5.91 15.50
CA ARG A 148 -9.74 6.91 15.18
C ARG A 148 -10.36 8.26 14.82
N GLY A 149 -10.90 8.97 15.81
CA GLY A 149 -11.38 10.34 15.68
C GLY A 149 -10.36 11.34 16.20
N VAL A 150 -9.56 11.98 15.32
CA VAL A 150 -8.91 13.25 15.67
C VAL A 150 -9.92 14.37 15.41
N ILE A 151 -10.89 14.52 16.31
CA ILE A 151 -11.66 15.76 16.37
C ILE A 151 -10.86 16.71 17.25
N ARG A 152 -10.08 17.61 16.63
CA ARG A 152 -9.57 18.79 17.33
C ARG A 152 -10.79 19.67 17.64
N LEU A 153 -11.40 19.45 18.80
CA LEU A 153 -12.32 20.40 19.38
C LEU A 153 -11.49 21.61 19.84
N HIS A 154 -11.34 22.59 18.96
CA HIS A 154 -11.05 23.94 19.41
C HIS A 154 -12.31 24.47 20.10
N PHE A 155 -12.40 24.26 21.40
CA PHE A 155 -13.21 25.12 22.24
C PHE A 155 -12.54 26.50 22.24
N ARG A 156 -13.18 27.46 21.58
CA ARG A 156 -13.02 28.89 21.86
C ARG A 156 -14.13 29.29 22.81
#